data_AF-A0A087R8W6-F1
#
_entry.id   AF-A0A087R8W6-F1
#
_cell.length_a   1.000
_cell.length_b   1.000
_cell.length_c   1.000
_cell.angle_alpha   90.00
_cell.angle_beta   90.00
_cell.angle_gamma   90.00
#
_symmetry.space_group_name_H-M   'P 1'
#
loop_
_entity.id
_entity.type
_entity.pdbx_description
1 polymer ?
#
loop_
_entity_poly.entity_id
_entity_poly.type
_entity_poly.pdbx_seq_one_letter_code
_entity_poly.pdbx_strand_id
1 'polypeptide(L)' 'GCTAGGLSVNSKTFTKMLQNCPYQCDRHKVILEAEERYKKEL' A
#
# COMPACT_ATOMS: atom_id res chain seq x y z
N GLY A 1 -4.33 -3.71 4.03
CA GLY A 1 -5.29 -3.19 3.04
C GLY A 1 -6.69 -3.73 3.28
N CYS A 2 -6.99 -4.93 2.79
CA CYS A 2 -8.35 -5.50 2.82
C CYS A 2 -8.92 -5.73 4.23
N THR A 3 -8.07 -6.15 5.17
CA THR A 3 -8.43 -6.42 6.57
C THR A 3 -8.04 -5.28 7.50
N ALA A 4 -7.59 -4.14 6.98
CA ALA A 4 -7.11 -3.02 7.78
C ALA A 4 -8.26 -2.16 8.37
N GLY A 5 -9.51 -2.57 8.21
CA GLY A 5 -10.67 -1.87 8.76
C GLY A 5 -10.57 -1.79 10.29
N GLY A 6 -10.49 -0.57 10.82
CA GLY A 6 -10.39 -0.31 12.26
C GLY A 6 -8.98 -0.04 12.78
N LEU A 7 -7.94 -0.21 11.96
CA LEU A 7 -6.58 0.22 12.32
C LEU A 7 -6.37 1.70 11.98
N SER A 8 -5.77 2.45 12.90
CA SER A 8 -5.31 3.82 12.66
C SER A 8 -4.05 3.81 11.79
N VAL A 9 -4.23 3.54 10.49
CA VAL A 9 -3.17 3.60 9.47
C VAL A 9 -3.20 4.96 8.79
N ASN A 10 -2.06 5.63 8.73
CA ASN A 10 -1.87 6.82 7.89
C ASN A 10 -1.28 6.39 6.54
N SER A 11 -1.23 7.28 5.55
CA SER A 11 -0.74 6.93 4.20
C SER A 11 0.67 6.29 4.22
N LYS A 12 1.60 6.84 5.01
CA LYS A 12 2.97 6.29 5.11
C LYS A 12 2.99 4.89 5.72
N THR A 13 2.21 4.65 6.78
CA THR A 13 2.14 3.33 7.42
C THR A 13 1.32 2.33 6.63
N PHE A 14 0.32 2.78 5.88
CA PHE A 14 -0.47 1.95 4.98
C PHE A 14 0.38 1.41 3.82
N THR A 15 1.16 2.26 3.16
CA THR A 15 2.05 1.82 2.07
C THR A 15 3.10 0.84 2.59
N LYS A 16 3.73 1.10 3.75
CA LYS A 16 4.64 0.15 4.39
C LYS A 16 3.96 -1.17 4.74
N MET A 17 2.74 -1.13 5.26
CA MET A 17 1.97 -2.33 5.58
C MET A 17 1.67 -3.16 4.33
N LEU A 18 1.30 -2.51 3.21
CA LEU A 18 1.08 -3.18 1.94
C LEU A 18 2.37 -3.83 1.42
N GLN A 19 3.51 -3.13 1.47
CA GLN A 19 4.82 -3.68 1.07
C GLN A 19 5.23 -4.93 1.86
N ASN A 20 4.90 -4.98 3.16
CA ASN A 20 5.20 -6.13 4.01
C ASN A 20 4.16 -7.25 3.91
N CYS A 21 3.07 -7.05 3.17
CA CYS A 21 2.01 -8.05 3.04
C CYS A 21 2.40 -9.09 1.98
N PRO A 22 2.49 -10.39 2.32
CA PRO A 22 2.89 -11.43 1.38
C PRO A 22 1.81 -11.72 0.32
N TYR A 23 0.56 -11.33 0.56
CA TYR A 23 -0.54 -11.51 -0.38
C TYR A 23 -1.31 -10.20 -0.59
N GLN A 24 -1.02 -9.55 -1.71
CA GLN A 24 -1.72 -8.34 -2.13
C GLN A 24 -2.82 -8.72 -3.11
N CYS A 25 -4.03 -8.21 -2.90
CA CYS A 25 -5.04 -8.28 -3.95
C CYS A 25 -4.69 -7.31 -5.09
N ASP A 26 -5.20 -7.56 -6.29
CA ASP A 26 -4.88 -6.78 -7.50
C ASP A 26 -5.04 -5.28 -7.28
N ARG A 27 -6.11 -4.87 -6.59
CA ARG A 27 -6.38 -3.46 -6.29
C ARG A 27 -5.28 -2.83 -5.44
N HIS A 28 -4.76 -3.54 -4.43
CA HIS A 28 -3.67 -3.02 -3.59
C HIS A 28 -2.32 -3.06 -4.31
N LYS A 29 -2.12 -4.02 -5.22
CA LYS A 29 -0.92 -4.10 -6.05
C LYS A 29 -0.82 -2.89 -6.98
N VAL A 30 -1.91 -2.56 -7.70
CA VAL A 30 -1.96 -1.39 -8.60
C VAL A 30 -1.69 -0.09 -7.85
N ILE A 31 -2.27 0.07 -6.65
CA ILE A 31 -2.02 1.26 -5.81
C ILE A 31 -0.54 1.35 -5.41
N LEU A 32 0.05 0.23 -4.98
CA LEU A 32 1.45 0.21 -4.59
C LEU A 32 2.38 0.55 -5.76
N GLU A 33 2.13 -0.03 -6.93
CA GLU A 33 2.91 0.26 -8.13
C GLU A 33 2.82 1.74 -8.55
N ALA A 34 1.63 2.34 -8.44
CA ALA A 34 1.44 3.76 -8.76
C ALA A 34 2.22 4.66 -7.79
N GLU A 35 2.18 4.37 -6.49
CA GLU A 35 2.95 5.10 -5.46
C GLU A 35 4.46 4.98 -5.67
N GLU A 36 4.95 3.79 -6.06
CA GLU A 36 6.36 3.59 -6.36
C GLU A 36 6.82 4.34 -7.61
N ARG A 37 5.99 4.38 -8.66
CA ARG A 37 6.26 5.18 -9.87
C ARG A 37 6.33 6.66 -9.53
N TYR A 38 5.33 7.18 -8.79
CA TYR A 38 5.32 8.57 -8.36
C TYR A 38 6.58 8.96 -7.56
N LYS A 39 7.04 8.10 -6.64
CA LYS A 39 8.26 8.34 -5.86
C LYS A 39 9.56 8.27 -6.66
N LYS A 40 9.59 7.54 -7.78
CA LYS A 40 10.77 7.46 -8.64
C LYS A 40 10.90 8.66 -9.57
N GLU A 41 9.79 9.32 -9.88
CA GLU A 41 9.75 10.51 -10.74
C GLU A 41 9.92 11.83 -9.96
N LEU A 42 10.15 11.75 -8.64
CA LEU A 42 10.29 12.87 -7.70
C LEU A 42 11.72 12.95 -7.18
#